data_AF-A0A7C5HNV4-F1
#
_entry.id   AF-A0A7C5HNV4-F1
#
_cell.length_a   1.000
_cell.length_b   1.000
_cell.length_c   1.000
_cell.angle_alpha   90.00
_cell.angle_beta   90.00
_cell.angle_gamma   90.00
#
_symmetry.space_group_name_H-M   'P 1'
#
loop_
_entity.id
_entity.type
_entity.pdbx_description
1 polymer ?
#
loop_
_entity_poly.entity_id
_entity_poly.type
_entity_poly.pdbx_seq_one_letter_code
_entity_poly.pdbx_strand_id
1 'polypeptide(L)'
;MSDQDKEAYFRIGLTILLVIIGLFVMMYSGLLAYKEYNEITRQSIPSLTSIEDLVSEVTPIILYYGLRLAFLSVMVWIGSILLYRGIQLMMKFGGKV
;
A
#
# COMPACT_ATOMS: atom_id res chain seq x y z
N MET A 1 29.81 -5.09 26.39
CA MET A 1 28.52 -4.65 25.83
C MET A 1 27.45 -5.07 26.82
N SER A 2 26.83 -4.11 27.48
CA SER A 2 25.80 -4.34 28.50
C SER A 2 24.56 -4.98 27.85
N ASP A 3 23.80 -5.79 28.57
CA ASP A 3 22.54 -6.34 28.04
C ASP A 3 21.52 -5.24 27.68
N GLN A 4 21.64 -4.06 28.31
CA GLN A 4 20.88 -2.87 27.96
C GLN A 4 21.25 -2.33 26.55
N ASP A 5 22.51 -2.43 26.15
CA ASP A 5 22.97 -2.00 24.82
C ASP A 5 22.38 -2.92 23.74
N LYS A 6 22.40 -4.24 23.97
CA LYS A 6 21.83 -5.24 23.05
C LYS A 6 20.33 -5.01 22.84
N GLU A 7 19.61 -4.70 23.91
CA GLU A 7 18.17 -4.43 23.84
C GLU A 7 17.86 -3.14 23.06
N ALA A 8 18.68 -2.10 23.24
CA ALA A 8 18.58 -0.86 22.48
C ALA A 8 18.82 -1.09 20.97
N TYR A 9 19.88 -1.82 20.60
CA TYR A 9 20.15 -2.17 19.21
C TYR A 9 19.04 -3.03 18.59
N PHE A 10 18.49 -3.98 19.33
CA PHE A 10 17.36 -4.80 18.87
C PHE A 10 16.11 -3.95 18.58
N ARG A 11 15.77 -3.01 19.47
CA ARG A 11 14.63 -2.09 19.31
C ARG A 11 14.82 -1.15 18.12
N ILE A 12 16.03 -0.61 17.92
CA ILE A 12 16.36 0.23 16.76
C ILE A 12 16.25 -0.58 15.47
N GLY A 13 16.80 -1.80 15.44
CA GLY A 13 16.71 -2.70 14.29
C GLY A 13 15.26 -3.02 13.92
N LEU A 14 14.41 -3.34 14.90
CA LEU A 14 12.99 -3.60 14.69
C LEU A 14 12.25 -2.36 14.16
N THR A 15 12.63 -1.18 14.63
CA THR A 15 12.03 0.09 14.18
C THR A 15 12.38 0.40 12.73
N ILE A 16 13.65 0.23 12.34
CA ILE A 16 14.11 0.38 10.96
C ILE A 16 13.40 -0.62 10.04
N LEU A 17 13.24 -1.86 10.50
CA LEU A 17 12.55 -2.91 9.76
C LEU A 17 11.07 -2.54 9.51
N LEU A 18 10.36 -1.98 10.50
CA LEU A 18 8.98 -1.49 10.32
C LEU A 18 8.88 -0.37 9.27
N VAL A 19 9.84 0.56 9.27
CA VAL A 19 9.88 1.67 8.29
C VAL A 19 10.13 1.13 6.89
N ILE A 20 11.08 0.21 6.72
CA ILE A 20 11.40 -0.41 5.42
C ILE A 20 10.19 -1.17 4.88
N ILE A 21 9.53 -1.96 5.73
CA ILE A 21 8.32 -2.70 5.33
C ILE A 21 7.21 -1.73 4.93
N GLY A 22 7.00 -0.65 5.70
CA GLY A 22 6.00 0.38 5.35
C GLY A 22 6.27 1.02 3.99
N LEU A 23 7.53 1.40 3.72
CA LEU A 23 7.94 1.94 2.42
C LEU A 23 7.73 0.94 1.28
N PHE A 24 8.11 -0.31 1.50
CA PHE A 24 7.94 -1.37 0.51
C PHE A 24 6.47 -1.59 0.16
N VAL A 25 5.59 -1.67 1.17
CA VAL A 25 4.15 -1.83 0.98
C VAL A 25 3.57 -0.65 0.21
N MET A 26 3.95 0.60 0.55
CA MET A 26 3.49 1.78 -0.19
C MET A 26 3.95 1.75 -1.65
N MET A 27 5.23 1.51 -1.89
CA MET A 27 5.81 1.55 -3.23
C MET A 27 5.23 0.46 -4.11
N TYR A 28 5.12 -0.77 -3.57
CA TYR A 28 4.53 -1.90 -4.27
C TYR A 28 3.05 -1.67 -4.60
N SER A 29 2.28 -1.16 -3.62
CA SER A 29 0.85 -0.86 -3.81
C SER A 29 0.64 0.28 -4.83
N GLY A 30 1.50 1.30 -4.83
CA GLY A 30 1.49 2.38 -5.82
C GLY A 30 1.78 1.88 -7.23
N LEU A 31 2.78 1.00 -7.39
CA LEU A 31 3.11 0.38 -8.68
C LEU A 31 1.96 -0.49 -9.21
N LEU A 32 1.33 -1.27 -8.35
CA LEU A 32 0.15 -2.07 -8.71
C LEU A 32 -1.02 -1.19 -9.13
N ALA A 33 -1.32 -0.14 -8.37
CA ALA A 33 -2.39 0.80 -8.70
C ALA A 33 -2.15 1.48 -10.06
N TYR A 34 -0.91 1.90 -10.32
CA TYR A 34 -0.53 2.49 -11.61
C TYR A 34 -0.66 1.50 -12.77
N LYS A 35 -0.22 0.25 -12.57
CA LYS A 35 -0.36 -0.80 -13.59
C LYS A 35 -1.83 -1.02 -13.95
N GLU A 36 -2.69 -1.16 -12.93
CA GLU A 36 -4.12 -1.38 -13.17
C GLU A 36 -4.79 -0.17 -13.83
N TYR A 37 -4.46 1.05 -13.41
CA TYR A 37 -4.95 2.26 -14.08
C TYR A 37 -4.58 2.30 -15.57
N ASN A 38 -3.32 1.98 -15.90
CA ASN A 38 -2.85 1.95 -17.28
C ASN A 38 -3.48 0.81 -18.08
N GLU A 39 -3.75 -0.34 -17.46
CA GLU A 39 -4.44 -1.46 -18.09
C GLU A 39 -5.89 -1.13 -18.44
N ILE A 40 -6.62 -0.48 -17.52
CA ILE A 40 -7.97 0.05 -17.77
C ILE A 40 -7.94 1.09 -18.89
N THR A 41 -6.97 2.01 -18.88
CA THR A 41 -6.87 3.09 -19.89
C THR A 41 -6.53 2.55 -21.28
N ARG A 42 -5.84 1.39 -21.36
CA ARG A 42 -5.47 0.74 -22.63
C ARG A 42 -6.56 -0.15 -23.20
N GLN A 43 -7.44 -0.71 -22.37
CA GLN A 43 -8.61 -1.42 -22.84
C GLN A 43 -9.64 -0.39 -23.31
N SER A 44 -9.74 -0.23 -24.64
CA SER A 44 -10.79 0.57 -25.28
C SER A 44 -12.15 0.08 -24.78
N ILE A 45 -12.84 0.92 -24.01
CA ILE A 45 -14.20 0.66 -23.52
C ILE A 45 -15.04 0.26 -24.74
N PRO A 46 -15.62 -0.95 -24.78
CA PRO A 46 -16.39 -1.40 -25.93
C PRO A 46 -17.52 -0.41 -26.20
N SER A 47 -17.79 -0.11 -27.48
CA SER A 47 -18.89 0.76 -27.86
C SER A 47 -20.21 0.06 -27.52
N LEU A 48 -20.89 0.57 -26.50
CA LEU A 48 -22.10 -0.04 -25.97
C LEU A 48 -23.28 0.22 -26.90
N THR A 49 -23.76 -0.84 -27.57
CA THR A 49 -24.89 -0.77 -28.50
C THR A 49 -26.23 -0.95 -27.77
N SER A 50 -26.23 -1.57 -26.58
CA SER A 50 -27.42 -2.00 -25.83
C SER A 50 -27.21 -1.90 -24.31
N ILE A 51 -28.29 -1.63 -23.53
CA ILE A 51 -28.24 -1.59 -22.06
C ILE A 51 -27.94 -2.98 -21.45
N GLU A 52 -28.36 -4.04 -22.13
CA GLU A 52 -28.14 -5.43 -21.69
C GLU A 52 -26.65 -5.81 -21.75
N ASP A 53 -25.92 -5.30 -22.75
CA ASP A 53 -24.45 -5.45 -22.89
C ASP A 53 -23.68 -4.66 -21.80
N LEU A 54 -24.24 -3.53 -21.35
CA LEU A 54 -23.66 -2.75 -20.24
C LEU A 54 -23.66 -3.54 -18.93
N VAL A 55 -24.75 -4.25 -18.65
CA VAL A 55 -24.91 -4.99 -17.40
C VAL A 55 -24.10 -6.29 -17.44
N SER A 56 -24.08 -6.99 -18.58
CA SER A 56 -23.39 -8.27 -18.70
C SER A 56 -21.87 -8.14 -18.85
N GLU A 57 -21.38 -7.11 -19.56
CA GLU A 57 -19.95 -6.97 -19.86
C GLU A 57 -19.25 -5.90 -19.02
N VAL A 58 -19.87 -4.75 -18.77
CA VAL A 58 -19.18 -3.61 -18.13
C VAL A 58 -19.27 -3.65 -16.61
N THR A 59 -20.40 -4.09 -16.06
CA THR A 59 -20.60 -4.15 -14.59
C THR A 59 -19.59 -5.06 -13.87
N PRO A 60 -19.29 -6.28 -14.35
CA PRO A 60 -18.28 -7.14 -13.71
C PRO A 60 -16.88 -6.51 -13.76
N ILE A 61 -16.55 -5.84 -14.87
CA ILE A 61 -15.26 -5.18 -15.08
C ILE A 61 -15.10 -4.01 -14.09
N ILE A 62 -16.11 -3.14 -13.97
CA ILE A 62 -16.10 -2.02 -13.03
C ILE A 62 -16.03 -2.53 -11.59
N LEU A 63 -16.78 -3.57 -11.23
CA LEU A 63 -16.73 -4.17 -9.90
C LEU A 63 -15.35 -4.74 -9.60
N TYR A 64 -14.76 -5.48 -10.54
CA TYR A 64 -13.43 -6.06 -10.38
C TYR A 64 -12.36 -4.98 -10.15
N TYR A 65 -12.31 -3.95 -11.02
CA TYR A 65 -11.34 -2.87 -10.87
C TYR A 65 -11.62 -1.99 -9.64
N GLY A 66 -12.90 -1.73 -9.33
CA GLY A 66 -13.31 -0.96 -8.16
C GLY A 66 -12.93 -1.62 -6.84
N LEU A 67 -13.21 -2.93 -6.68
CA LEU A 67 -12.80 -3.71 -5.50
C LEU A 67 -11.28 -3.76 -5.37
N ARG A 68 -10.56 -3.92 -6.48
CA ARG A 68 -9.10 -4.02 -6.48
C ARG A 68 -8.44 -2.68 -6.12
N LEU A 69 -8.98 -1.56 -6.62
CA LEU A 69 -8.56 -0.22 -6.22
C LEU A 69 -8.86 0.05 -4.74
N ALA A 70 -10.04 -0.33 -4.25
CA ALA A 70 -10.39 -0.19 -2.84
C ALA A 70 -9.42 -0.97 -1.94
N PHE A 71 -9.08 -2.20 -2.30
CA PHE A 71 -8.08 -3.01 -1.59
C PHE A 71 -6.69 -2.35 -1.60
N LEU A 72 -6.26 -1.83 -2.75
CA LEU A 72 -4.98 -1.11 -2.86
C LEU A 72 -4.96 0.15 -2.00
N SER A 73 -6.07 0.89 -1.92
CA SER A 73 -6.19 2.04 -1.00
C SER A 73 -6.03 1.63 0.46
N VAL A 74 -6.62 0.50 0.87
CA VAL A 74 -6.44 -0.04 2.23
C VAL A 74 -4.98 -0.44 2.48
N MET A 75 -4.31 -1.06 1.52
CA MET A 75 -2.89 -1.42 1.63
C MET A 75 -1.99 -0.19 1.80
N VAL A 76 -2.23 0.87 1.02
CA VAL A 76 -1.49 2.15 1.16
C VAL A 76 -1.76 2.77 2.53
N TRP A 77 -2.99 2.71 3.03
CA TRP A 77 -3.36 3.21 4.35
C TRP A 77 -2.63 2.44 5.47
N ILE A 78 -2.58 1.10 5.40
CA ILE A 78 -1.84 0.26 6.35
C ILE A 78 -0.34 0.58 6.29
N GLY A 79 0.24 0.70 5.08
CA GLY A 79 1.63 1.11 4.90
C GLY A 79 1.93 2.46 5.53
N SER A 80 1.01 3.42 5.42
CA SER A 80 1.10 4.75 6.05
C SER A 80 1.11 4.69 7.58
N ILE A 81 0.24 3.86 8.17
CA ILE A 81 0.22 3.67 9.63
C ILE A 81 1.51 3.03 10.13
N LEU A 82 2.02 2.02 9.42
CA LEU A 82 3.28 1.36 9.76
C LEU A 82 4.46 2.33 9.71
N LEU A 83 4.55 3.13 8.66
CA LEU A 83 5.57 4.17 8.51
C LEU A 83 5.48 5.23 9.61
N TYR A 84 4.28 5.74 9.88
CA TYR A 84 4.06 6.71 10.95
C TYR A 84 4.49 6.19 12.31
N ARG A 85 4.10 4.95 12.65
CA ARG A 85 4.51 4.30 13.90
C ARG A 85 6.01 4.03 13.95
N GLY A 86 6.61 3.58 12.84
CA GLY A 86 8.05 3.37 12.74
C GLY A 86 8.84 4.67 12.96
N ILE A 87 8.42 5.77 12.34
CA ILE A 87 9.04 7.08 12.52
C ILE A 87 8.87 7.59 13.95
N GLN A 88 7.67 7.45 14.55
CA GLN A 88 7.45 7.84 15.95
C GLN A 88 8.36 7.09 16.92
N LEU A 89 8.51 5.78 16.73
CA LEU A 89 9.40 4.97 17.54
C LEU A 89 10.85 5.45 17.36
N MET A 90 11.27 5.71 16.12
CA MET A 90 12.61 6.20 15.82
C MET A 90 12.91 7.55 16.48
N MET A 91 11.99 8.52 16.42
CA MET A 91 12.13 9.82 17.10
C MET A 91 12.20 9.68 18.62
N LYS A 92 11.40 8.78 19.21
CA LYS A 92 11.38 8.55 20.66
C LYS A 92 12.68 7.94 21.18
N PHE A 93 13.38 7.15 20.36
CA PHE A 93 14.68 6.57 20.70
C PHE A 93 15.86 7.47 20.28
N GLY A 94 15.72 8.26 19.21
CA GLY A 94 16.75 9.20 18.74
C GLY A 94 16.82 10.53 19.50
N GLY A 95 15.74 10.93 20.19
CA GLY A 95 15.68 12.17 20.98
C GLY A 95 16.21 12.06 22.42
N LYS A 96 16.83 10.94 22.80
CA LYS A 96 17.53 10.74 24.08
C LYS A 96 19.05 10.63 23.87
N VAL A 97 19.59 11.50 23.02
CA VAL A 97 21.03 11.81 22.98
C VAL A 97 21.23 13.18 23.60
#